data_AF-A0A918MLB8-F1
#
_entry.id   AF-A0A918MLB8-F1
#
_cell.length_a   1.000
_cell.length_b   1.000
_cell.length_c   1.000
_cell.angle_alpha   90.00
_cell.angle_beta   90.00
_cell.angle_gamma   90.00
#
_symmetry.space_group_name_H-M   'P 1'
#
loop_
_entity.id
_entity.type
_entity.pdbx_description
1 polymer ?
#
loop_
_entity_poly.entity_id
_entity_poly.type
_entity_poly.pdbx_seq_one_letter_code
_entity_poly.pdbx_strand_id
1 'polypeptide(L)'
;MSVKSKYQEVLNLGEKLNVKDGNVTEEGGVLQIKGETKTQYEKNLLWDKIKEIGGENPSDIKANITVADESVYHRHTVKSGESLSKIAKKYYGDPMKYKKIFEANTNILKNPDVIHPDQVLVIPN
;
A
#
# COMPACT_ATOMS: atom_id res chain seq x y z
N MET A 1 -0.18 29.45 3.02
CA MET A 1 0.35 28.10 3.28
C MET A 1 0.68 27.48 1.94
N SER A 2 1.89 26.94 1.76
CA SER A 2 2.26 26.25 0.51
C SER A 2 1.52 24.91 0.43
N VAL A 3 1.23 24.47 -0.79
CA VAL A 3 0.49 23.23 -1.03
C VAL A 3 1.32 22.01 -0.59
N LYS A 4 2.65 22.12 -0.68
CA LYS A 4 3.58 21.15 -0.11
C LYS A 4 3.33 20.92 1.38
N SER A 5 3.11 21.99 2.15
CA SER A 5 2.86 21.89 3.59
C SER A 5 1.53 21.22 3.90
N LYS A 6 0.51 21.40 3.05
CA LYS A 6 -0.79 20.73 3.18
C LYS A 6 -0.66 19.21 3.02
N TYR A 7 0.11 18.76 2.03
CA TYR A 7 0.35 17.33 1.76
C TYR A 7 1.61 16.76 2.40
N GLN A 8 2.19 17.46 3.39
CA GLN A 8 3.41 17.01 4.05
C GLN A 8 3.25 15.60 4.65
N GLU A 9 2.06 15.28 5.19
CA GLU A 9 1.74 13.94 5.70
C GLU A 9 1.80 12.84 4.62
N VAL A 10 1.44 13.16 3.37
CA VAL A 10 1.56 12.22 2.23
C VAL A 10 3.02 11.98 1.91
N LEU A 11 3.85 13.04 1.94
CA LEU A 11 5.28 12.94 1.69
C LEU A 11 5.96 12.10 2.76
N ASN A 12 5.64 12.35 4.03
CA ASN A 12 6.13 11.58 5.17
C ASN A 12 5.73 10.09 5.05
N LEU A 13 4.51 9.82 4.60
CA LEU A 13 4.05 8.45 4.34
C LEU A 13 4.84 7.79 3.20
N GLY A 14 5.11 8.51 2.10
CA GLY A 14 5.93 8.01 1.00
C GLY A 14 7.35 7.64 1.42
N GLU A 15 7.99 8.49 2.24
CA GLU A 15 9.31 8.19 2.81
C GLU A 15 9.26 6.96 3.72
N LYS A 16 8.24 6.85 4.57
CA LYS A 16 8.04 5.69 5.45
C LYS A 16 7.87 4.39 4.66
N LEU A 17 7.18 4.44 3.53
CA LEU A 17 6.97 3.32 2.62
C LEU A 17 8.20 3.02 1.73
N ASN A 18 9.28 3.80 1.86
CA ASN A 18 10.50 3.65 1.04
C ASN A 18 10.19 3.72 -0.46
N VAL A 19 9.33 4.66 -0.84
CA VAL A 19 9.01 4.96 -2.24
C VAL A 19 10.30 5.33 -2.98
N LYS A 20 10.58 4.64 -4.09
CA LYS A 20 11.71 4.92 -4.97
C LYS A 20 11.37 6.05 -5.94
N ASP A 21 12.39 6.68 -6.50
CA ASP A 21 12.24 7.73 -7.52
C ASP A 21 11.28 8.86 -7.10
N GLY A 22 11.30 9.17 -5.80
CA GLY A 22 10.51 10.22 -5.18
C GLY A 22 10.91 11.60 -5.72
N ASN A 23 10.01 12.26 -6.44
CA ASN A 23 10.22 13.64 -6.89
C ASN A 23 9.03 14.51 -6.48
N VAL A 24 9.32 15.64 -5.84
CA VAL A 24 8.30 16.56 -5.34
C VAL A 24 8.62 17.95 -5.86
N THR A 25 7.75 18.48 -6.72
CA THR A 25 7.85 19.83 -7.26
C THR A 25 6.57 20.61 -7.01
N GLU A 26 6.67 21.89 -6.72
CA GLU A 26 5.52 22.78 -6.55
C GLU A 26 5.60 23.84 -7.66
N GLU A 27 4.65 23.81 -8.60
CA GLU A 27 4.58 24.78 -9.70
C GLU A 27 3.18 25.40 -9.75
N GLY A 28 3.11 26.73 -9.74
CA GLY A 28 1.84 27.45 -9.94
C GLY A 28 0.76 27.14 -8.89
N GLY A 29 1.15 26.74 -7.67
CA GLY A 29 0.21 26.33 -6.63
C GLY A 29 -0.34 24.91 -6.79
N VAL A 30 0.29 24.08 -7.63
CA VAL A 30 0.00 22.64 -7.75
C VAL A 30 1.22 21.84 -7.33
N LEU A 31 1.03 20.91 -6.39
CA LEU A 31 2.05 19.99 -5.96
C LEU A 31 2.11 18.79 -6.91
N GLN A 32 3.23 18.59 -7.59
CA GLN A 32 3.47 17.40 -8.37
C GLN A 32 4.32 16.45 -7.53
N ILE A 33 3.80 15.26 -7.28
CA ILE A 33 4.55 14.18 -6.65
C ILE A 33 4.69 13.03 -7.63
N LYS A 34 5.88 12.47 -7.70
CA LYS A 34 6.19 11.25 -8.44
C LYS A 34 6.85 10.28 -7.49
N GLY A 35 6.60 9.00 -7.69
CA GLY A 35 7.26 7.96 -6.92
C GLY A 35 6.85 6.58 -7.36
N GLU A 36 7.73 5.63 -7.14
CA GLU A 36 7.52 4.22 -7.38
C GLU A 36 7.37 3.50 -6.03
N THR A 37 6.16 3.00 -5.78
CA THR A 37 5.86 2.14 -4.63
C THR A 37 6.23 0.70 -4.92
N LYS A 38 6.51 -0.09 -3.89
CA LYS A 38 6.82 -1.52 -4.08
C LYS A 38 5.56 -2.32 -4.39
N THR A 39 4.44 -1.98 -3.75
CA THR A 39 3.19 -2.73 -3.90
C THR A 39 1.98 -1.82 -4.10
N GLN A 40 0.93 -2.36 -4.72
CA GLN A 40 -0.31 -1.61 -4.98
C GLN A 40 -0.96 -1.06 -3.71
N TYR A 41 -0.84 -1.78 -2.59
CA TYR A 41 -1.35 -1.32 -1.29
C TYR A 41 -0.71 0.00 -0.82
N GLU A 42 0.60 0.16 -1.02
CA GLU A 42 1.33 1.39 -0.65
C GLU A 42 0.86 2.57 -1.50
N LYS A 43 0.67 2.33 -2.80
CA LYS A 43 0.06 3.30 -3.72
C LYS A 43 -1.34 3.70 -3.25
N ASN A 44 -2.18 2.74 -2.88
CA ASN A 44 -3.52 3.02 -2.39
C ASN A 44 -3.49 3.85 -1.09
N LEU A 45 -2.60 3.53 -0.14
CA LEU A 45 -2.44 4.30 1.10
C LEU A 45 -2.07 5.77 0.81
N LEU A 46 -1.18 6.02 -0.14
CA LEU A 46 -0.82 7.38 -0.55
C LEU A 46 -2.03 8.09 -1.16
N TRP A 47 -2.75 7.45 -2.08
CA TRP A 47 -3.96 8.00 -2.67
C TRP A 47 -5.06 8.29 -1.65
N ASP A 48 -5.28 7.40 -0.69
CA ASP A 48 -6.24 7.60 0.38
C ASP A 48 -5.86 8.80 1.24
N LYS A 49 -4.57 8.95 1.58
CA LYS A 49 -4.10 10.11 2.34
C LYS A 49 -4.22 11.42 1.57
N ILE A 50 -3.95 11.39 0.27
CA ILE A 50 -4.18 12.54 -0.63
C ILE A 50 -5.66 12.92 -0.61
N LYS A 51 -6.56 11.94 -0.69
CA LYS A 51 -8.02 12.19 -0.66
C LYS A 51 -8.50 12.70 0.69
N GLU A 52 -7.94 12.21 1.79
CA GLU A 52 -8.25 12.66 3.14
C GLU A 52 -7.90 14.14 3.35
N ILE A 53 -6.81 14.61 2.74
CA ILE A 53 -6.32 15.99 2.87
C ILE A 53 -6.94 16.92 1.81
N GLY A 54 -7.07 16.43 0.58
CA GLY A 54 -7.44 17.20 -0.60
C GLY A 54 -8.89 17.04 -1.07
N GLY A 55 -9.63 16.08 -0.52
CA GLY A 55 -10.94 15.65 -1.05
C GLY A 55 -10.81 14.59 -2.15
N GLU A 56 -11.93 14.10 -2.70
CA GLU A 56 -11.90 13.01 -3.69
C GLU A 56 -11.10 13.34 -4.97
N ASN A 57 -11.09 14.60 -5.38
CA ASN A 57 -10.41 15.09 -6.58
C ASN A 57 -9.78 16.47 -6.31
N PRO A 58 -8.61 16.53 -5.65
CA PRO A 58 -7.92 17.78 -5.42
C PRO A 58 -7.32 18.32 -6.73
N SER A 59 -7.55 19.59 -7.03
CA SER A 59 -6.96 20.28 -8.18
C SER A 59 -5.54 20.79 -7.89
N ASP A 60 -5.17 20.85 -6.62
CA ASP A 60 -3.91 21.36 -6.08
C ASP A 60 -2.80 20.30 -6.00
N ILE A 61 -3.04 19.03 -6.37
CA ILE A 61 -2.00 17.98 -6.37
C ILE A 61 -2.12 17.06 -7.59
N LYS A 62 -0.98 16.69 -8.16
CA LYS A 62 -0.84 15.67 -9.19
C LYS A 62 0.11 14.59 -8.70
N ALA A 63 -0.43 13.45 -8.33
CA ALA A 63 0.35 12.30 -7.90
C ALA A 63 0.51 11.28 -9.02
N ASN A 64 1.73 11.10 -9.52
CA ASN A 64 2.07 10.03 -10.45
C ASN A 64 2.81 8.92 -9.71
N ILE A 65 2.03 8.01 -9.10
CA ILE A 65 2.56 6.90 -8.30
C ILE A 65 2.48 5.62 -9.13
N THR A 66 3.63 5.04 -9.45
CA THR A 66 3.76 3.73 -10.12
C THR A 66 3.99 2.63 -9.09
N VAL A 67 3.78 1.38 -9.51
CA VAL A 67 4.06 0.19 -8.68
C VAL A 67 5.12 -0.61 -9.39
N ALA A 68 6.20 -0.95 -8.67
CA ALA A 68 7.29 -1.75 -9.22
C ALA A 68 6.85 -3.21 -9.49
N ASP A 69 5.99 -3.76 -8.62
CA ASP A 69 5.53 -5.13 -8.69
C ASP A 69 3.99 -5.20 -8.63
N GLU A 70 3.36 -5.33 -9.79
CA GLU A 70 1.90 -5.44 -9.90
C GLU A 70 1.36 -6.83 -9.49
N SER A 71 2.25 -7.82 -9.39
CA SER A 71 1.89 -9.19 -9.01
C SER A 71 1.66 -9.33 -7.49
N VAL A 72 2.35 -8.49 -6.71
CA VAL A 72 2.24 -8.44 -5.24
C VAL A 72 1.40 -7.24 -4.82
N TYR A 73 0.21 -7.50 -4.31
CA TYR A 73 -0.65 -6.47 -3.73
C TYR A 73 -0.06 -5.89 -2.44
N HIS A 74 0.42 -6.76 -1.53
CA HIS A 74 1.04 -6.35 -0.27
C HIS A 74 1.88 -7.46 0.37
N ARG A 75 2.74 -7.13 1.33
CA ARG A 75 3.42 -8.11 2.20
C ARG A 75 2.96 -7.88 3.63
N HIS A 76 2.11 -8.77 4.14
CA HIS A 76 1.55 -8.66 5.48
C HIS A 76 2.34 -9.50 6.47
N THR A 77 2.78 -8.89 7.57
CA THR A 77 3.36 -9.61 8.71
C THR A 77 2.24 -10.09 9.62
N VAL A 78 2.11 -11.41 9.75
CA VAL A 78 1.10 -12.06 10.58
C VAL A 78 1.30 -11.65 12.04
N LYS A 79 0.23 -11.22 12.69
CA LYS A 79 0.20 -10.95 14.13
C LYS A 79 -0.38 -12.14 14.89
N SER A 80 -0.05 -12.23 16.17
CA SER A 80 -0.59 -13.26 17.05
C SER A 80 -2.13 -13.21 17.07
N GLY A 81 -2.79 -14.35 16.81
CA GLY A 81 -4.25 -14.48 16.74
C GLY A 81 -4.90 -14.12 15.39
N GLU A 82 -4.11 -13.76 14.37
CA GLU A 82 -4.60 -13.65 13.00
C GLU A 82 -4.72 -15.04 12.34
N SER A 83 -5.60 -15.13 11.35
CA SER A 83 -5.74 -16.30 10.49
C SER A 83 -5.72 -15.87 9.03
N LEU A 84 -5.42 -16.81 8.15
CA LEU A 84 -5.30 -16.57 6.72
C LEU A 84 -6.59 -15.97 6.13
N SER A 85 -7.75 -16.43 6.61
CA SER A 85 -9.06 -15.89 6.26
C SER A 85 -9.30 -14.47 6.78
N LYS A 86 -8.82 -14.11 7.98
CA LYS A 86 -8.91 -12.74 8.50
C LYS A 86 -8.07 -11.79 7.66
N ILE A 87 -6.87 -12.22 7.28
CA ILE A 87 -5.95 -11.47 6.42
C ILE A 87 -6.60 -11.27 5.04
N ALA A 88 -7.14 -12.34 4.44
CA ALA A 88 -7.85 -12.27 3.17
C ALA A 88 -9.03 -11.29 3.22
N LYS A 89 -9.84 -11.36 4.29
CA LYS A 89 -10.96 -10.42 4.49
C LYS A 89 -10.48 -8.97 4.63
N LYS A 90 -9.35 -8.73 5.28
CA LYS A 90 -8.77 -7.39 5.46
C LYS A 90 -8.31 -6.78 4.14
N TYR A 91 -7.66 -7.56 3.28
CA TYR A 91 -7.07 -7.06 2.03
C TYR A 91 -8.01 -7.13 0.83
N TYR A 92 -8.80 -8.20 0.71
CA TYR A 92 -9.71 -8.41 -0.41
C TYR A 92 -11.19 -8.19 -0.09
N GLY A 93 -11.55 -7.96 1.18
CA GLY A 93 -12.94 -7.95 1.63
C GLY A 93 -13.59 -9.34 1.74
N ASP A 94 -12.94 -10.38 1.19
CA ASP A 94 -13.48 -11.73 1.11
C ASP A 94 -12.57 -12.72 1.86
N PRO A 95 -13.04 -13.34 2.96
CA PRO A 95 -12.28 -14.35 3.67
C PRO A 95 -11.98 -15.58 2.81
N MET A 96 -12.80 -15.93 1.80
CA MET A 96 -12.57 -17.10 0.94
C MET A 96 -11.35 -16.97 0.04
N LYS A 97 -10.83 -15.75 -0.17
CA LYS A 97 -9.59 -15.51 -0.93
C LYS A 97 -8.32 -15.88 -0.17
N TYR A 98 -8.42 -16.49 1.01
CA TYR A 98 -7.27 -17.06 1.72
C TYR A 98 -6.50 -18.08 0.86
N LYS A 99 -7.19 -18.80 -0.02
CA LYS A 99 -6.56 -19.78 -0.93
C LYS A 99 -5.52 -19.12 -1.84
N LYS A 100 -5.81 -17.93 -2.38
CA LYS A 100 -4.86 -17.17 -3.22
C LYS A 100 -3.59 -16.81 -2.44
N ILE A 101 -3.75 -16.35 -1.20
CA ILE A 101 -2.62 -16.03 -0.32
C ILE A 101 -1.83 -17.30 -0.04
N PHE A 102 -2.50 -18.42 0.27
CA PHE A 102 -1.82 -19.69 0.50
C PHE A 102 -1.02 -20.13 -0.74
N GLU A 103 -1.62 -20.10 -1.93
CA GLU A 103 -0.97 -20.45 -3.21
C GLU A 103 0.29 -19.61 -3.45
N ALA A 104 0.19 -18.28 -3.29
CA ALA A 104 1.32 -17.36 -3.45
C ALA A 104 2.42 -17.56 -2.40
N ASN A 105 2.11 -18.19 -1.26
CA ASN A 105 3.05 -18.44 -0.18
C ASN A 105 3.33 -19.93 0.03
N THR A 106 3.03 -20.81 -0.92
CA THR A 106 3.27 -22.27 -0.80
C THR A 106 4.73 -22.64 -0.50
N ASN A 107 5.67 -21.76 -0.87
CA ASN A 107 7.09 -21.91 -0.53
C ASN A 107 7.36 -21.75 0.99
N ILE A 108 6.50 -21.02 1.70
CA ILE A 108 6.65 -20.69 3.14
C ILE A 108 5.60 -21.45 3.97
N LEU A 109 4.36 -21.50 3.48
CA LEU A 109 3.22 -22.14 4.12
C LEU A 109 2.99 -23.51 3.50
N LYS A 110 3.12 -24.55 4.33
CA LYS A 110 2.74 -25.92 3.95
C LYS A 110 1.28 -26.24 4.23
N ASN A 111 0.66 -25.50 5.15
CA ASN A 111 -0.74 -25.66 5.53
C ASN A 111 -1.41 -24.28 5.63
N PRO A 112 -2.56 -24.07 4.97
CA PRO A 112 -3.28 -22.79 5.03
C PRO A 112 -3.81 -22.44 6.43
N ASP A 113 -4.00 -23.43 7.30
CA ASP A 113 -4.51 -23.20 8.66
C ASP A 113 -3.39 -22.96 9.67
N VAL A 114 -2.13 -23.19 9.28
CA VAL A 114 -0.96 -23.05 10.17
C VAL A 114 -0.13 -21.85 9.72
N ILE A 115 -0.39 -20.71 10.36
CA ILE A 115 0.42 -19.49 10.21
C ILE A 115 0.99 -19.10 11.57
N HIS A 116 2.20 -18.57 11.58
CA HIS A 116 2.85 -18.13 12.82
C HIS A 116 2.93 -16.61 12.89
N PRO A 117 2.89 -16.02 14.10
CA PRO A 117 3.22 -14.61 14.27
C PRO A 117 4.61 -14.29 13.73
N ASP A 118 4.80 -13.05 13.27
CA ASP A 118 6.01 -12.52 12.63
C ASP A 118 6.35 -13.12 11.26
N GLN A 119 5.49 -13.99 10.73
CA GLN A 119 5.63 -14.53 9.39
C GLN A 119 5.17 -13.50 8.35
N VAL A 120 6.01 -13.24 7.34
CA VAL A 120 5.68 -12.33 6.23
C VAL A 120 5.01 -13.12 5.12
N LEU A 121 3.74 -12.82 4.85
CA LEU A 121 2.95 -13.43 3.78
C LEU A 121 2.76 -12.45 2.63
N VAL A 122 2.98 -12.94 1.41
CA VAL A 122 2.71 -12.24 0.16
C VAL A 122 1.21 -12.27 -0.12
N ILE A 123 0.59 -11.11 -0.23
CA ILE A 123 -0.80 -10.94 -0.64
C ILE A 123 -0.75 -10.65 -2.14
N PRO A 124 -1.16 -11.56 -3.02
CA PRO A 124 -1.21 -11.32 -4.46
C PRO A 124 -2.39 -10.41 -4.84
N ASN A 125 -2.49 -9.98 -6.10
CA ASN A 125 -3.68 -9.27 -6.61
C ASN A 125 -4.88 -10.22 -6.91
#